data_AF-A0A2R9CQN5-F1
#
_entry.id   AF-A0A2R9CQN5-F1
#
_cell.length_a   1.000
_cell.length_b   1.000
_cell.length_c   1.000
_cell.angle_alpha   90.00
_cell.angle_beta   90.00
_cell.angle_gamma   90.00
#
_symmetry.space_group_name_H-M   'P 1'
#
loop_
_entity.id
_entity.type
_entity.pdbx_description
1 polymer ?
#
loop_
_entity_poly.entity_id
_entity_poly.type
_entity_poly.pdbx_seq_one_letter_code
_entity_poly.pdbx_strand_id
1 'polypeptide(L)'
;MLPDCLSAEGELRCRRLLAGATARLRARPASAAVLVPLCSVRGVPALLYTLRSSRLTGRHKGDVSFPGGKCDPADQDVVHTALRETREELGLAVPEEHVWGLLRPVYDPQKATVVPVLAGVGPLDPQSLRPNSEEVDEVFALPLAHLLQTQNQGYTHFCRGGHFRYTLPVFLHGPHRVWGLTAVITEFALQLLAPGTYQPRLAGLTCSGAEGLARPKQPLASPCQASSTPGLNKGL
;
A
#
# COMPACT_ATOMS: atom_id res chain seq x y z
N MET A 1 -21.06 1.65 11.26
CA MET A 1 -20.82 3.07 10.95
C MET A 1 -19.33 3.23 10.64
N LEU A 2 -18.98 3.99 9.61
CA LEU A 2 -17.57 4.32 9.38
C LEU A 2 -17.05 5.09 10.59
N PRO A 3 -15.85 4.79 11.11
CA PRO A 3 -15.24 5.65 12.10
C PRO A 3 -15.10 7.05 11.50
N ASP A 4 -15.46 8.06 12.27
CA ASP A 4 -15.34 9.46 11.88
C ASP A 4 -13.87 9.88 11.94
N CYS A 5 -13.05 9.24 11.10
CA CYS A 5 -11.61 9.43 11.06
C CYS A 5 -11.23 10.83 10.57
N LEU A 6 -12.13 11.52 9.86
CA LEU A 6 -11.99 12.92 9.48
C LEU A 6 -12.48 13.90 10.57
N SER A 7 -13.07 13.42 11.67
CA SER A 7 -13.41 14.30 12.81
C SER A 7 -12.15 14.85 13.47
N ALA A 8 -12.31 15.99 14.14
CA ALA A 8 -11.26 16.57 14.98
C ALA A 8 -10.75 15.58 16.05
N GLU A 9 -11.64 14.74 16.60
CA GLU A 9 -11.26 13.70 17.57
C GLU A 9 -10.43 12.59 16.92
N GLY A 10 -10.84 12.15 15.72
CA GLY A 10 -10.11 11.17 14.92
C GLY A 10 -8.70 11.65 14.58
N GLU A 11 -8.58 12.87 14.09
CA GLU A 11 -7.31 13.53 13.80
C GLU A 11 -6.42 13.61 15.05
N LEU A 12 -6.95 14.13 16.17
CA LEU A 12 -6.20 14.28 17.41
C LEU A 12 -5.68 12.93 17.94
N ARG A 13 -6.51 11.88 17.84
CA ARG A 13 -6.12 10.51 18.19
C ARG A 13 -4.96 10.04 17.32
N CYS A 14 -5.07 10.17 16.00
CA CYS A 14 -4.03 9.77 15.06
C CYS A 14 -2.71 10.52 15.32
N ARG A 15 -2.76 11.86 15.49
CA ARG A 15 -1.58 12.68 15.83
C ARG A 15 -0.90 12.22 17.11
N ARG A 16 -1.67 11.97 18.18
CA ARG A 16 -1.13 11.46 19.46
C ARG A 16 -0.44 10.12 19.29
N LEU A 17 -1.04 9.18 18.57
CA LEU A 17 -0.46 7.85 18.32
C LEU A 17 0.82 7.92 17.48
N LEU A 18 0.88 8.85 16.52
CA LEU A 18 2.02 8.99 15.61
C LEU A 18 3.14 9.90 16.14
N ALA A 19 2.91 10.71 17.17
CA ALA A 19 3.86 11.74 17.61
C ALA A 19 5.28 11.21 17.88
N GLY A 20 5.40 10.13 18.66
CA GLY A 20 6.70 9.55 19.00
C GLY A 20 7.44 8.94 17.81
N ALA A 21 6.71 8.26 16.92
CA ALA A 21 7.29 7.69 15.70
C ALA A 21 7.71 8.81 14.73
N THR A 22 6.87 9.83 14.58
CA THR A 22 7.10 10.99 13.73
C THR A 22 8.39 11.70 14.07
N ALA A 23 8.59 12.07 15.35
CA ALA A 23 9.81 12.75 15.77
C ALA A 23 11.08 11.94 15.45
N ARG A 24 11.03 10.61 15.62
CA ARG A 24 12.16 9.71 15.32
C ARG A 24 12.41 9.55 13.83
N LEU A 25 11.36 9.49 13.02
CA LEU A 25 11.48 9.25 11.57
C LEU A 25 11.89 10.51 10.80
N ARG A 26 11.45 11.71 11.22
CA ARG A 26 11.91 12.98 10.62
C ARG A 26 13.43 13.16 10.78
N ALA A 27 14.02 12.63 11.86
CA ALA A 27 15.45 12.70 12.12
C ALA A 27 16.29 11.60 11.42
N ARG A 28 15.69 10.73 10.61
CA ARG A 28 16.39 9.59 9.97
C ARG A 28 16.43 9.73 8.45
N PRO A 29 17.54 9.32 7.81
CA PRO A 29 17.59 9.27 6.36
C PRO A 29 16.62 8.19 5.84
N ALA A 30 16.01 8.47 4.69
CA ALA A 30 15.20 7.55 3.92
C ALA A 30 15.56 7.66 2.45
N SER A 31 15.23 6.63 1.67
CA SER A 31 15.45 6.65 0.21
C SER A 31 14.36 7.44 -0.51
N ALA A 32 13.13 7.38 0.01
CA ALA A 32 11.95 7.99 -0.56
C ALA A 32 10.88 8.29 0.50
N ALA A 33 9.96 9.18 0.18
CA ALA A 33 8.78 9.44 0.99
C ALA A 33 7.53 9.57 0.11
N VAL A 34 6.40 9.14 0.64
CA VAL A 34 5.10 9.22 -0.04
C VAL A 34 4.06 9.86 0.85
N LEU A 35 3.19 10.68 0.29
CA LEU A 35 2.05 11.24 1.00
C LEU A 35 0.88 10.25 0.94
N VAL A 36 0.32 9.90 2.09
CA VAL A 36 -0.93 9.15 2.22
C VAL A 36 -2.05 10.19 2.41
N PRO A 37 -2.75 10.61 1.35
CA PRO A 37 -3.62 11.78 1.41
C PRO A 37 -5.02 11.32 1.79
N LEU A 38 -5.43 11.64 3.02
CA LEU A 38 -6.79 11.39 3.50
C LEU A 38 -7.65 12.61 3.18
N CYS A 39 -8.60 12.43 2.27
CA CYS A 39 -9.43 13.51 1.74
C CYS A 39 -10.93 13.20 1.89
N SER A 40 -11.77 14.19 1.60
CA SER A 40 -13.22 14.03 1.48
C SER A 40 -13.65 14.34 0.05
N VAL A 41 -14.08 13.33 -0.69
CA VAL A 41 -14.59 13.50 -2.06
C VAL A 41 -16.10 13.47 -2.00
N ARG A 42 -16.74 14.61 -2.30
CA ARG A 42 -18.21 14.79 -2.21
C ARG A 42 -18.76 14.36 -0.84
N GLY A 43 -18.06 14.70 0.24
CA GLY A 43 -18.44 14.35 1.61
C GLY A 43 -18.07 12.92 2.05
N VAL A 44 -17.46 12.12 1.17
CA VAL A 44 -17.07 10.74 1.48
C VAL A 44 -15.57 10.66 1.79
N PRO A 45 -15.17 10.11 2.95
CA PRO A 45 -13.76 9.94 3.29
C PRO A 45 -13.08 8.94 2.34
N ALA A 46 -11.94 9.31 1.79
CA ALA A 46 -11.22 8.52 0.80
C ALA A 46 -9.70 8.70 0.91
N LEU A 47 -8.95 7.71 0.42
CA LEU A 47 -7.51 7.85 0.16
C LEU A 47 -7.30 8.16 -1.32
N LEU A 48 -6.44 9.15 -1.61
CA LEU A 48 -6.06 9.53 -2.96
C LEU A 48 -4.86 8.70 -3.44
N TYR A 49 -4.94 8.23 -4.68
CA TYR A 49 -3.93 7.41 -5.33
C TYR A 49 -3.60 7.96 -6.72
N THR A 50 -2.42 7.59 -7.21
CA THR A 50 -1.95 7.84 -8.57
C THR A 50 -1.78 6.52 -9.30
N LEU A 51 -2.07 6.52 -10.60
CA LEU A 51 -1.61 5.49 -11.52
C LEU A 51 -0.34 6.01 -12.19
N ARG A 52 0.78 5.34 -11.95
CA ARG A 52 2.08 5.76 -12.49
C ARG A 52 2.08 5.66 -14.02
N SER A 53 2.65 6.68 -14.66
CA SER A 53 2.64 6.76 -16.12
C SER A 53 3.30 5.55 -16.77
N SER A 54 2.67 5.06 -17.83
CA SER A 54 3.22 4.06 -18.75
C SER A 54 4.50 4.54 -19.46
N ARG A 55 4.72 5.86 -19.51
CA ARG A 55 5.90 6.50 -20.13
C ARG A 55 7.17 6.37 -19.29
N LEU A 56 7.04 6.31 -17.96
CA LEU A 56 8.17 6.17 -17.04
C LEU A 56 9.05 4.99 -17.41
N THR A 57 10.36 5.06 -17.23
CA THR A 57 11.24 3.89 -17.43
C THR A 57 11.36 3.09 -16.13
N GLY A 58 11.37 1.74 -16.22
CA GLY A 58 11.58 0.87 -15.05
C GLY A 58 10.43 -0.10 -14.73
N ARG A 59 10.44 -0.62 -13.50
CA ARG A 59 9.63 -1.77 -13.06
C ARG A 59 8.24 -1.43 -12.53
N HIS A 60 7.94 -0.15 -12.31
CA HIS A 60 6.72 0.32 -11.63
C HIS A 60 5.78 1.09 -12.56
N LYS A 61 5.87 0.84 -13.87
CA LYS A 61 4.98 1.46 -14.86
C LYS A 61 3.57 0.90 -14.70
N GLY A 62 2.55 1.76 -14.65
CA GLY A 62 1.16 1.35 -14.49
C GLY A 62 0.83 0.77 -13.10
N ASP A 63 1.72 0.90 -12.13
CA ASP A 63 1.43 0.54 -10.74
C ASP A 63 0.63 1.65 -10.06
N VAL A 64 -0.29 1.26 -9.18
CA VAL A 64 -0.93 2.20 -8.27
C VAL A 64 0.05 2.59 -7.17
N SER A 65 0.22 3.89 -6.96
CA SER A 65 1.04 4.46 -5.89
C SER A 65 0.32 5.54 -5.11
N PHE A 66 0.86 5.84 -3.93
CA PHE A 66 0.65 7.14 -3.32
C PHE A 66 1.55 8.18 -4.01
N PRO A 67 1.15 9.46 -4.07
CA PRO A 67 2.02 10.49 -4.60
C PRO A 67 3.29 10.62 -3.76
N GLY A 68 4.43 10.80 -4.41
CA GLY A 68 5.72 10.81 -3.74
C GLY A 68 6.87 10.24 -4.55
N GLY A 69 8.07 10.42 -4.02
CA GLY A 69 9.29 10.14 -4.76
C GLY A 69 10.53 10.05 -3.88
N LYS A 70 11.68 10.19 -4.53
CA LYS A 70 12.98 10.06 -3.88
C LYS A 70 13.26 11.29 -3.01
N CYS A 71 13.95 11.07 -1.90
CA CYS A 71 14.45 12.18 -1.11
C CYS A 71 15.55 12.92 -1.89
N ASP A 72 15.46 14.24 -1.97
CA ASP A 72 16.49 15.12 -2.51
C ASP A 72 17.38 15.66 -1.37
N PRO A 73 18.70 15.86 -1.57
CA PRO A 73 19.55 16.52 -0.58
C PRO A 73 19.07 17.91 -0.11
N ALA A 74 18.26 18.61 -0.90
CA ALA A 74 17.64 19.88 -0.56
C ALA A 74 16.38 19.73 0.33
N ASP A 75 15.83 18.52 0.47
CA ASP A 75 14.68 18.28 1.33
C ASP A 75 15.09 18.36 2.81
N GLN A 76 14.33 19.12 3.60
CA GLN A 76 14.59 19.30 5.03
C GLN A 76 14.41 17.98 5.81
N ASP A 77 13.43 17.19 5.41
CA ASP A 77 13.14 15.86 5.92
C ASP A 77 12.18 15.10 4.98
N VAL A 78 11.79 13.89 5.37
CA VAL A 78 10.84 13.05 4.62
C VAL A 78 9.44 13.65 4.47
N VAL A 79 9.02 14.57 5.35
CA VAL A 79 7.75 15.29 5.20
C VAL A 79 7.88 16.27 4.05
N HIS A 80 8.95 17.05 4.02
CA HIS A 80 9.24 17.97 2.92
C HIS A 80 9.29 17.24 1.58
N THR A 81 9.97 16.09 1.50
CA THR A 81 9.99 15.24 0.30
C THR A 81 8.58 14.86 -0.15
N ALA A 82 7.75 14.29 0.73
CA ALA A 82 6.40 13.84 0.37
C ALA A 82 5.52 14.99 -0.12
N LEU A 83 5.61 16.17 0.51
CA LEU A 83 4.83 17.36 0.14
C LEU A 83 5.30 17.97 -1.18
N ARG A 84 6.62 18.07 -1.40
CA ARG A 84 7.21 18.56 -2.65
C ARG A 84 6.79 17.68 -3.82
N GLU A 85 7.03 16.38 -3.73
CA GLU A 85 6.70 15.41 -4.78
C GLU A 85 5.19 15.41 -5.08
N THR A 86 4.34 15.48 -4.04
CA THR A 86 2.87 15.58 -4.25
C THR A 86 2.48 16.83 -5.03
N ARG A 87 3.15 17.95 -4.78
CA ARG A 87 2.92 19.19 -5.51
C ARG A 87 3.40 19.08 -6.96
N GLU A 88 4.56 18.47 -7.20
CA GLU A 88 5.13 18.26 -8.54
C GLU A 88 4.27 17.30 -9.37
N GLU A 89 3.85 16.18 -8.79
CA GLU A 89 3.07 15.15 -9.48
C GLU A 89 1.62 15.56 -9.71
N LEU A 90 0.98 16.27 -8.76
CA LEU A 90 -0.48 16.50 -8.77
C LEU A 90 -0.91 17.97 -8.82
N GLY A 91 0.03 18.91 -8.64
CA GLY A 91 -0.30 20.31 -8.38
C GLY A 91 -0.99 20.54 -7.03
N LEU A 92 -1.00 19.53 -6.15
CA LEU A 92 -1.69 19.58 -4.85
C LEU A 92 -0.77 20.16 -3.78
N ALA A 93 -1.09 21.36 -3.28
CA ALA A 93 -0.41 21.94 -2.14
C ALA A 93 -1.09 21.49 -0.84
N VAL A 94 -0.35 20.74 -0.01
CA VAL A 94 -0.79 20.34 1.33
C VAL A 94 0.07 21.08 2.36
N PRO A 95 -0.53 21.94 3.21
CA PRO A 95 0.21 22.62 4.27
C PRO A 95 0.79 21.62 5.27
N GLU A 96 1.96 21.92 5.84
CA GLU A 96 2.62 21.00 6.79
C GLU A 96 1.79 20.81 8.06
N GLU A 97 1.03 21.82 8.48
CA GLU A 97 0.11 21.73 9.63
C GLU A 97 -0.99 20.68 9.43
N HIS A 98 -1.29 20.28 8.18
CA HIS A 98 -2.24 19.21 7.88
C HIS A 98 -1.62 17.81 7.94
N VAL A 99 -0.29 17.69 8.14
CA VAL A 99 0.38 16.41 8.36
C VAL A 99 0.05 15.89 9.75
N TRP A 100 -0.54 14.70 9.81
CA TRP A 100 -0.93 14.05 11.07
C TRP A 100 0.23 13.27 11.68
N GLY A 101 1.14 12.77 10.85
CA GLY A 101 2.36 12.10 11.28
C GLY A 101 2.86 11.07 10.28
N LEU A 102 3.92 10.35 10.65
CA LEU A 102 4.60 9.39 9.79
C LEU A 102 4.20 7.97 10.19
N LEU A 103 3.78 7.18 9.20
CA LEU A 103 3.49 5.76 9.39
C LEU A 103 4.79 4.95 9.45
N ARG A 104 4.67 3.66 9.77
CA ARG A 104 5.80 2.73 9.78
C ARG A 104 6.47 2.69 8.39
N PRO A 105 7.80 2.85 8.29
CA PRO A 105 8.51 2.72 7.02
C PRO A 105 8.32 1.33 6.40
N VAL A 106 8.27 1.30 5.08
CA VAL A 106 8.25 0.07 4.29
C VAL A 106 9.53 -0.05 3.48
N TYR A 107 9.87 -1.28 3.10
CA TYR A 107 11.10 -1.58 2.38
C TYR A 107 10.78 -2.22 1.04
N ASP A 108 11.32 -1.68 -0.03
CA ASP A 108 11.21 -2.30 -1.34
C ASP A 108 12.07 -3.58 -1.43
N PRO A 109 11.97 -4.37 -2.52
CA PRO A 109 12.80 -5.56 -2.71
C PRO A 109 14.31 -5.29 -2.74
N GLN A 110 14.74 -4.06 -3.02
CA GLN A 110 16.13 -3.60 -3.01
C GLN A 110 16.56 -3.05 -1.64
N LYS A 111 15.68 -3.12 -0.63
CA LYS A 111 15.84 -2.57 0.73
C LYS A 111 15.91 -1.04 0.79
N ALA A 112 15.49 -0.34 -0.27
CA ALA A 112 15.27 1.09 -0.21
C ALA A 112 14.12 1.39 0.77
N THR A 113 14.33 2.38 1.64
CA THR A 113 13.36 2.72 2.69
C THR A 113 12.40 3.78 2.18
N VAL A 114 11.10 3.48 2.23
CA VAL A 114 10.03 4.41 1.87
C VAL A 114 9.26 4.80 3.13
N VAL A 115 9.16 6.10 3.42
CA VAL A 115 8.46 6.62 4.60
C VAL A 115 7.09 7.18 4.19
N PRO A 116 5.98 6.62 4.69
CA PRO A 116 4.65 7.16 4.39
C PRO A 116 4.28 8.29 5.37
N VAL A 117 3.81 9.41 4.83
CA VAL A 117 3.40 10.61 5.57
C VAL A 117 1.88 10.75 5.47
N LEU A 118 1.17 10.56 6.59
CA LEU A 118 -0.29 10.71 6.62
C LEU A 118 -0.68 12.17 6.79
N ALA A 119 -1.54 12.69 5.92
CA ALA A 119 -2.04 14.06 6.00
C ALA A 119 -3.54 14.13 5.71
N GLY A 120 -4.23 15.00 6.44
CA GLY A 120 -5.62 15.37 6.17
C GLY A 120 -5.70 16.47 5.12
N VAL A 121 -6.13 16.14 3.90
CA VAL A 121 -6.22 17.10 2.79
C VAL A 121 -7.51 17.93 2.85
N GLY A 122 -8.54 17.44 3.54
CA GLY A 122 -9.85 18.06 3.58
C GLY A 122 -10.70 17.75 2.34
N PRO A 123 -11.74 18.56 2.05
CA PRO A 123 -12.53 18.42 0.84
C PRO A 123 -11.68 18.55 -0.42
N LEU A 124 -11.76 17.55 -1.31
CA LEU A 124 -10.99 17.51 -2.54
C LEU A 124 -11.88 17.13 -3.71
N ASP A 125 -11.76 17.88 -4.81
CA ASP A 125 -12.26 17.47 -6.11
C ASP A 125 -11.10 16.93 -6.95
N PRO A 126 -11.03 15.62 -7.25
CA PRO A 126 -9.96 15.07 -8.08
C PRO A 126 -9.85 15.75 -9.46
N GLN A 127 -10.92 16.33 -9.99
CA GLN A 127 -10.90 17.04 -11.29
C GLN A 127 -10.18 18.40 -11.22
N SER A 128 -9.99 18.97 -10.02
CA SER A 128 -9.25 20.22 -9.86
C SER A 128 -7.74 20.01 -9.86
N LEU A 129 -7.26 18.76 -9.76
CA LEU A 129 -5.84 18.43 -9.77
C LEU A 129 -5.22 18.67 -11.15
N ARG A 130 -3.89 18.79 -11.19
CA ARG A 130 -3.11 18.99 -12.41
C ARG A 130 -2.00 17.93 -12.46
N PRO A 131 -2.33 16.68 -12.85
CA PRO A 131 -1.35 15.61 -12.89
C PRO A 131 -0.26 15.89 -13.92
N ASN A 132 0.99 15.67 -13.55
CA ASN A 132 2.09 15.68 -14.51
C ASN A 132 2.02 14.42 -15.38
N SER A 133 1.68 14.57 -16.65
CA SER A 133 1.48 13.45 -17.58
C SER A 133 2.72 12.61 -17.85
N GLU A 134 3.92 13.10 -17.52
CA GLU A 134 5.15 12.33 -17.65
C GLU A 134 5.33 11.31 -16.52
N GLU A 135 4.61 11.49 -15.40
CA GLU A 135 4.76 10.68 -14.19
C GLU A 135 3.47 10.01 -13.74
N VAL A 136 2.32 10.62 -14.04
CA VAL A 136 0.99 10.19 -13.59
C VAL A 136 0.02 10.12 -14.77
N ASP A 137 -0.48 8.91 -15.07
CA ASP A 137 -1.50 8.68 -16.11
C ASP A 137 -2.91 8.96 -15.57
N GLU A 138 -3.17 8.69 -14.28
CA GLU A 138 -4.48 8.87 -13.66
C GLU A 138 -4.37 9.23 -12.17
N VAL A 139 -5.32 10.00 -11.67
CA VAL A 139 -5.51 10.24 -10.24
C VAL A 139 -6.93 9.82 -9.86
N PHE A 140 -7.04 9.00 -8.81
CA PHE A 140 -8.33 8.50 -8.36
C PHE A 140 -8.36 8.38 -6.83
N ALA A 141 -9.56 8.43 -6.26
CA ALA A 141 -9.75 8.28 -4.83
C ALA A 141 -10.54 6.99 -4.54
N LEU A 142 -10.09 6.19 -3.56
CA LEU A 142 -10.85 5.05 -3.06
C LEU A 142 -11.52 5.42 -1.73
N PRO A 143 -12.86 5.35 -1.64
CA PRO A 143 -13.57 5.55 -0.38
C PRO A 143 -13.06 4.59 0.71
N LEU A 144 -12.93 5.07 1.94
CA LEU A 144 -12.59 4.19 3.07
C LEU A 144 -13.61 3.06 3.23
N ALA A 145 -14.89 3.34 2.94
CA ALA A 145 -15.94 2.31 2.92
C ALA A 145 -15.61 1.15 1.96
N HIS A 146 -15.06 1.46 0.78
CA HIS A 146 -14.62 0.45 -0.18
C HIS A 146 -13.45 -0.35 0.36
N LEU A 147 -12.45 0.32 0.94
CA LEU A 147 -11.25 -0.31 1.47
C LEU A 147 -11.53 -1.17 2.72
N LEU A 148 -12.56 -0.85 3.49
CA LEU A 148 -12.96 -1.57 4.71
C LEU A 148 -13.86 -2.79 4.43
N GLN A 149 -14.38 -2.93 3.22
CA GLN A 149 -15.19 -4.09 2.82
C GLN A 149 -14.31 -5.33 2.64
N THR A 150 -14.61 -6.41 3.38
CA THR A 150 -13.83 -7.65 3.37
C THR A 150 -13.72 -8.30 1.99
N GLN A 151 -14.74 -8.16 1.14
CA GLN A 151 -14.73 -8.68 -0.23
C GLN A 151 -13.76 -7.92 -1.16
N ASN A 152 -13.38 -6.69 -0.80
CA ASN A 152 -12.42 -5.88 -1.56
C ASN A 152 -10.99 -6.05 -1.03
N GLN A 153 -10.81 -6.87 0.00
CA GLN A 153 -9.52 -7.15 0.60
C GLN A 153 -9.10 -8.57 0.24
N GLY A 154 -7.81 -8.75 0.01
CA GLY A 154 -7.21 -10.06 -0.20
C GLY A 154 -5.74 -10.06 0.21
N TYR A 155 -5.10 -11.19 -0.04
CA TYR A 155 -3.68 -11.36 0.20
C TYR A 155 -3.06 -12.11 -0.97
N THR A 156 -1.90 -11.65 -1.43
CA THR A 156 -1.12 -12.31 -2.49
C THR A 156 0.06 -13.03 -1.88
N HIS A 157 0.14 -14.34 -2.11
CA HIS A 157 1.25 -15.18 -1.68
C HIS A 157 2.35 -15.20 -2.75
N PHE A 158 3.54 -14.77 -2.37
CA PHE A 158 4.70 -14.81 -3.25
C PHE A 158 5.50 -16.08 -2.99
N CYS A 159 5.68 -16.88 -4.04
CA CYS A 159 6.45 -18.12 -4.01
C CYS A 159 7.65 -18.02 -4.95
N ARG A 160 8.78 -18.63 -4.58
CA ARG A 160 9.98 -18.74 -5.44
C ARG A 160 10.44 -20.18 -5.47
N GLY A 161 10.51 -20.76 -6.68
CA GLY A 161 10.87 -22.18 -6.87
C GLY A 161 9.90 -23.14 -6.18
N GLY A 162 8.59 -22.81 -6.16
CA GLY A 162 7.57 -23.61 -5.47
C GLY A 162 7.49 -23.41 -3.94
N HIS A 163 8.42 -22.66 -3.34
CA HIS A 163 8.42 -22.40 -1.90
C HIS A 163 7.81 -21.05 -1.56
N PHE A 164 6.97 -21.02 -0.52
CA PHE A 164 6.43 -19.80 0.07
C PHE A 164 7.54 -18.84 0.52
N ARG A 165 7.36 -17.54 0.29
CA ARG A 165 8.32 -16.50 0.71
C ARG A 165 7.69 -15.52 1.68
N TYR A 166 6.64 -14.84 1.24
CA TYR A 166 5.94 -13.83 2.03
C TYR A 166 4.54 -13.59 1.43
N THR A 167 3.69 -12.93 2.21
CA THR A 167 2.36 -12.54 1.78
C THR A 167 2.21 -11.03 1.93
N LEU A 168 1.60 -10.37 0.94
CA LEU A 168 1.26 -8.94 1.01
C LEU A 168 -0.24 -8.74 0.88
N PRO A 169 -0.81 -7.69 1.50
CA PRO A 169 -2.20 -7.31 1.26
C PRO A 169 -2.40 -6.90 -0.20
N VAL A 170 -3.64 -7.03 -0.66
CA VAL A 170 -4.12 -6.48 -1.93
C VAL A 170 -5.54 -5.94 -1.74
N PHE A 171 -5.83 -4.80 -2.35
CA PHE A 171 -7.18 -4.25 -2.41
C PHE A 171 -7.70 -4.31 -3.85
N LEU A 172 -8.93 -4.80 -4.00
CA LEU A 172 -9.55 -5.22 -5.25
C LEU A 172 -10.85 -4.44 -5.50
N HIS A 173 -11.43 -4.65 -6.70
CA HIS A 173 -12.71 -4.12 -7.14
C HIS A 173 -12.83 -2.58 -7.16
N GLY A 174 -11.70 -1.87 -7.06
CA GLY A 174 -11.59 -0.45 -7.42
C GLY A 174 -11.32 -0.27 -8.92
N PRO A 175 -11.09 0.98 -9.39
CA PRO A 175 -10.70 1.22 -10.78
C PRO A 175 -9.38 0.54 -11.13
N HIS A 176 -8.47 0.47 -10.14
CA HIS A 176 -7.18 -0.21 -10.27
C HIS A 176 -6.92 -1.10 -9.06
N ARG A 177 -6.18 -2.19 -9.27
CA ARG A 177 -5.72 -3.07 -8.19
C ARG A 177 -4.65 -2.37 -7.37
N VAL A 178 -4.85 -2.24 -6.06
CA VAL A 178 -3.83 -1.71 -5.13
C VAL A 178 -3.05 -2.88 -4.55
N TRP A 179 -1.76 -2.97 -4.85
CA TRP A 179 -0.91 -4.09 -4.45
C TRP A 179 0.51 -3.62 -4.08
N GLY A 180 1.38 -4.54 -3.68
CA GLY A 180 2.78 -4.23 -3.35
C GLY A 180 2.93 -3.31 -2.12
N LEU A 181 3.91 -2.41 -2.15
CA LEU A 181 4.16 -1.48 -1.05
C LEU A 181 2.96 -0.56 -0.78
N THR A 182 2.29 -0.10 -1.84
CA THR A 182 1.10 0.76 -1.72
C THR A 182 0.00 0.08 -0.91
N ALA A 183 -0.21 -1.22 -1.09
CA ALA A 183 -1.18 -1.97 -0.29
C ALA A 183 -0.74 -2.14 1.17
N VAL A 184 0.56 -2.35 1.44
CA VAL A 184 1.09 -2.39 2.81
C VAL A 184 0.87 -1.06 3.53
N ILE A 185 1.17 0.05 2.86
CA ILE A 185 0.96 1.40 3.40
C ILE A 185 -0.54 1.65 3.62
N THR A 186 -1.39 1.22 2.69
CA THR A 186 -2.85 1.31 2.84
C THR A 186 -3.32 0.51 4.05
N GLU A 187 -2.82 -0.71 4.25
CA GLU A 187 -3.14 -1.54 5.42
C GLU A 187 -2.71 -0.85 6.74
N PHE A 188 -1.54 -0.21 6.80
CA PHE A 188 -1.12 0.60 7.96
C PHE A 188 -2.03 1.80 8.22
N ALA A 189 -2.43 2.51 7.15
CA ALA A 189 -3.35 3.63 7.26
C ALA A 189 -4.72 3.17 7.79
N LEU A 190 -5.27 2.07 7.28
CA LEU A 190 -6.57 1.54 7.73
C LEU A 190 -6.55 1.06 9.18
N GLN A 191 -5.47 0.41 9.63
CA GLN A 191 -5.30 0.03 11.04
C GLN A 191 -5.35 1.25 11.97
N LEU A 192 -4.79 2.39 11.54
CA LEU A 192 -4.77 3.62 12.32
C LEU A 192 -6.11 4.38 12.27
N LEU A 193 -6.69 4.49 11.08
CA LEU A 193 -7.91 5.27 10.83
C LEU A 193 -9.16 4.55 11.34
N ALA A 194 -9.17 3.22 11.30
CA ALA A 194 -10.33 2.39 11.62
C ALA A 194 -9.99 1.16 12.50
N PRO A 195 -9.35 1.34 13.67
CA PRO A 195 -8.80 0.25 14.50
C PRO A 195 -9.84 -0.78 15.01
N GLY A 196 -11.14 -0.44 15.01
CA GLY A 196 -12.22 -1.37 15.38
C GLY A 196 -12.97 -2.00 14.19
N THR A 197 -12.72 -1.52 12.96
CA THR A 197 -13.42 -1.99 11.75
C THR A 197 -12.49 -2.75 10.82
N TYR A 198 -11.23 -2.31 10.73
CA TYR A 198 -10.23 -2.98 9.92
C TYR A 198 -9.43 -3.98 10.75
N GLN A 199 -9.46 -5.25 10.35
CA GLN A 199 -8.64 -6.30 10.96
C GLN A 199 -7.77 -6.97 9.88
N PRO A 200 -6.42 -6.83 9.95
CA PRO A 200 -5.53 -7.56 9.07
C PRO A 200 -5.69 -9.06 9.30
N ARG A 201 -6.07 -9.82 8.28
CA ARG A 201 -6.28 -11.28 8.43
C ARG A 201 -4.98 -12.05 8.62
N LEU A 202 -3.84 -11.47 8.22
CA LEU A 202 -2.53 -12.09 8.44
C LEU A 202 -1.97 -11.91 9.86
N ALA A 203 -2.54 -11.04 10.70
CA ALA A 203 -2.08 -10.85 12.08
C ALA A 203 -2.29 -12.11 12.96
N GLY A 204 -3.18 -13.03 12.56
CA GLY A 204 -3.44 -14.31 13.24
C GLY A 204 -2.67 -15.51 12.70
N LEU A 205 -1.81 -15.32 11.68
CA LEU A 205 -1.02 -16.39 11.06
C LEU A 205 0.44 -16.32 11.53
N THR A 206 0.66 -16.34 12.85
CA THR A 206 1.96 -16.81 13.36
C THR A 206 2.05 -18.29 13.02
N CYS A 207 3.03 -18.66 12.20
CA CYS A 207 3.31 -20.05 11.85
C CYS A 207 3.48 -20.91 13.13
N SER A 208 2.43 -21.63 13.53
CA SER A 208 2.56 -22.83 14.35
C SER A 208 3.14 -23.92 13.44
N GLY A 209 4.47 -23.97 13.37
CA GLY A 209 5.19 -24.90 12.51
C GLY A 209 6.60 -25.14 13.01
N ALA A 210 6.75 -25.30 14.32
CA ALA A 210 8.00 -25.69 14.96
C ALA A 210 7.74 -26.72 16.08
N GLU A 211 7.08 -27.83 15.74
CA GLU A 211 7.09 -29.03 16.59
C GLU A 211 7.10 -30.31 15.74
N GLY A 212 7.98 -31.24 16.09
CA GLY A 212 7.71 -32.67 15.93
C GLY A 212 8.37 -33.41 14.77
N LEU A 213 9.67 -33.66 14.88
CA LEU A 213 10.33 -34.78 14.22
C LEU A 213 9.84 -36.11 14.83
N ALA A 214 8.99 -36.87 14.13
CA ALA A 214 8.85 -38.33 14.31
C ALA A 214 8.13 -38.99 13.11
N ARG A 215 8.84 -39.89 12.41
CA ARG A 215 8.27 -41.04 11.65
C ARG A 215 8.23 -42.27 12.60
N PRO A 216 7.65 -43.46 12.29
CA PRO A 216 7.11 -43.96 11.00
C PRO A 216 5.81 -44.79 11.07
N LYS A 217 5.19 -45.11 9.90
CA LYS A 217 4.99 -46.48 9.35
C LYS A 217 4.05 -46.46 8.12
N GLN A 218 4.58 -46.99 7.02
CA GLN A 218 3.90 -47.42 5.77
C GLN A 218 3.10 -48.74 5.99
N PRO A 219 2.44 -49.36 4.97
CA PRO A 219 1.88 -48.86 3.70
C PRO A 219 0.48 -49.48 3.34
N LEU A 220 -0.14 -49.01 2.24
CA LEU A 220 -0.89 -49.73 1.17
C LEU A 220 -1.76 -48.68 0.43
N ALA A 221 -2.01 -48.64 -0.87
CA ALA A 221 -1.58 -49.35 -2.08
C ALA A 221 -1.88 -48.39 -3.26
N SER A 222 -1.01 -48.35 -4.27
CA SER A 222 -1.30 -47.78 -5.60
C SER A 222 -2.00 -48.85 -6.47
N PRO A 223 -2.31 -48.63 -7.78
CA PRO A 223 -2.35 -47.41 -8.59
C PRO A 223 -3.64 -47.31 -9.46
N CYS A 224 -3.91 -46.14 -10.05
CA CYS A 224 -4.56 -46.09 -11.37
C CYS A 224 -3.55 -45.53 -12.37
N GLN A 225 -3.27 -46.34 -13.38
CA GLN A 225 -2.20 -46.17 -14.36
C GLN A 225 -2.58 -45.13 -15.42
N ALA A 226 -1.54 -44.45 -15.91
CA ALA A 226 -1.53 -43.83 -17.23
C ALA A 226 -1.48 -44.93 -18.31
N SER A 227 -2.14 -44.70 -19.43
CA SER A 227 -1.79 -45.34 -20.70
C SER A 227 -1.40 -44.27 -21.72
N SER A 228 -0.43 -44.65 -22.54
CA SER A 228 0.55 -43.82 -23.22
C SER A 228 0.34 -43.76 -24.74
N THR A 229 0.59 -42.57 -25.32
CA THR A 229 1.32 -42.28 -26.60
C THR A 229 0.74 -42.76 -27.94
N PRO A 230 1.28 -42.34 -29.11
CA PRO A 230 1.86 -41.04 -29.54
C PRO A 230 1.32 -40.59 -30.93
N GLY A 231 1.63 -39.36 -31.38
CA GLY A 231 1.37 -38.96 -32.77
C GLY A 231 1.95 -37.60 -33.16
N LEU A 232 2.90 -37.62 -34.10
CA LEU A 232 3.54 -36.51 -34.80
C LEU A 232 2.56 -35.51 -35.44
N ASN A 233 2.89 -34.21 -35.48
CA ASN A 233 3.35 -33.57 -36.75
C ASN A 233 3.84 -32.12 -36.60
N LYS A 234 4.73 -31.78 -37.54
CA LYS A 234 5.44 -30.53 -37.79
C LYS A 234 4.54 -29.37 -38.23
N GLY A 235 5.02 -28.14 -38.06
CA GLY A 235 4.99 -27.12 -39.12
C GLY A 235 4.34 -25.78 -38.79
N LEU A 236 5.17 -24.72 -38.96
CA LEU A 236 4.92 -23.27 -39.00
C LEU A 236 4.81 -22.55 -37.65
#